data_AF-A0A8S2V224-F1
#
_entry.id   AF-A0A8S2V224-F1
#
_cell.length_a   1.000
_cell.length_b   1.000
_cell.length_c   1.000
_cell.angle_alpha   90.00
_cell.angle_beta   90.00
_cell.angle_gamma   90.00
#
_symmetry.space_group_name_H-M   'P 1'
#
loop_
_entity.id
_entity.type
_entity.pdbx_description
1 polymer ?
#
loop_
_entity_poly.entity_id
_entity_poly.type
_entity_poly.pdbx_seq_one_letter_code
_entity_poly.pdbx_strand_id
1 'polypeptide(L)' 'MFLRVGLVEARVVGARAAQGDVIVILDAHCECVTNWLPPLLTRIALNRKTLAVPIVDGIEWNTLQHNSAYFGGTRYRG' A
#
# COMPACT_ATOMS: atom_id res chain seq x y z
N MET A 1 22.81 4.85 -16.56
CA MET A 1 21.65 5.77 -16.73
C MET A 1 20.40 4.94 -16.52
N PHE A 2 19.58 5.23 -15.50
CA PHE A 2 18.29 4.54 -15.33
C PHE A 2 17.25 5.25 -16.21
N LEU A 3 16.58 4.52 -17.11
CA LEU A 3 15.51 5.07 -17.93
C LEU A 3 14.22 5.21 -17.10
N ARG A 4 13.44 6.26 -17.40
CA ARG A 4 12.07 6.39 -16.87
C ARG A 4 11.16 5.39 -17.58
N VAL A 5 10.78 4.34 -16.86
CA VAL A 5 9.95 3.23 -17.40
C VAL A 5 8.45 3.35 -17.05
N GLY A 6 8.08 4.30 -16.18
CA GLY A 6 6.69 4.49 -15.72
C GLY A 6 6.30 3.59 -14.54
N LEU A 7 5.12 3.83 -13.95
CA LEU A 7 4.70 3.21 -12.69
C LEU A 7 4.53 1.69 -12.79
N VAL A 8 3.90 1.20 -13.86
CA VAL A 8 3.63 -0.23 -14.04
C VAL A 8 4.93 -1.01 -14.17
N GLU A 9 5.82 -0.59 -15.07
CA GLU A 9 7.07 -1.29 -15.30
C GLU A 9 8.00 -1.19 -14.08
N ALA A 10 8.00 -0.04 -13.38
CA ALA A 10 8.75 0.09 -12.12
C ALA A 10 8.28 -0.93 -11.08
N ARG A 11 6.97 -1.16 -10.94
CA ARG A 11 6.40 -2.18 -10.04
C ARG A 11 6.80 -3.60 -10.47
N VAL A 12 6.78 -3.91 -11.76
CA VAL A 12 7.19 -5.23 -12.29
C VAL A 12 8.68 -5.48 -12.06
N VAL A 13 9.54 -4.50 -12.34
CA VAL A 13 10.99 -4.60 -12.09
C VAL A 13 11.27 -4.83 -10.61
N GLY A 14 10.61 -4.06 -9.72
CA GLY A 14 10.72 -4.26 -8.28
C GLY A 14 10.25 -5.65 -7.84
N ALA A 15 9.14 -6.13 -8.38
CA ALA A 15 8.60 -7.45 -8.08
C ALA A 15 9.56 -8.59 -8.50
N ARG A 16 10.25 -8.45 -9.65
CA ARG A 16 11.25 -9.44 -10.10
C ARG A 16 12.50 -9.47 -9.24
N ALA A 17 12.86 -8.35 -8.62
CA ALA A 17 14.04 -8.24 -7.76
C ALA A 17 13.77 -8.63 -6.29
N ALA A 18 12.50 -8.66 -5.87
CA ALA A 18 12.11 -8.99 -4.50
C ALA A 18 12.44 -10.45 -4.15
N GLN A 19 12.95 -10.67 -2.93
CA GLN A 19 13.30 -12.00 -2.42
C GLN A 19 12.34 -12.53 -1.34
N GLY A 20 11.39 -11.69 -0.90
CA GLY A 20 10.44 -12.06 0.14
C GLY A 20 9.31 -12.96 -0.38
N ASP A 21 8.68 -13.71 0.54
CA ASP A 21 7.54 -14.60 0.23
C ASP A 21 6.28 -13.84 -0.22
N VAL A 22 6.18 -12.56 0.17
CA VAL A 22 5.05 -11.67 -0.13
C VAL A 22 5.61 -10.33 -0.58
N ILE A 23 5.07 -9.81 -1.69
CA ILE A 23 5.39 -8.47 -2.19
C ILE A 23 4.33 -7.50 -1.69
N VAL A 24 4.77 -6.41 -1.07
CA VAL A 24 3.89 -5.30 -0.65
C VAL A 24 4.25 -4.07 -1.47
N ILE A 25 3.26 -3.50 -2.16
CA ILE A 25 3.43 -2.30 -2.98
C ILE A 25 2.83 -1.13 -2.20
N LEU A 26 3.64 -0.09 -1.97
CA LEU A 26 3.24 1.15 -1.32
C LEU A 26 3.57 2.33 -2.25
N ASP A 27 2.76 3.38 -2.17
CA ASP A 27 3.10 4.64 -2.80
C ASP A 27 4.14 5.38 -1.95
N ALA A 28 4.94 6.24 -2.59
CA ALA A 28 6.07 6.91 -1.95
C ALA A 28 5.68 7.96 -0.89
N HIS A 29 4.38 8.26 -0.75
CA HIS A 29 3.82 9.30 0.12
C HIS A 29 2.78 8.74 1.10
N CYS A 30 2.90 7.46 1.47
CA CYS A 30 2.06 6.84 2.48
C CYS A 30 2.76 6.77 3.85
N GLU A 31 1.97 6.82 4.92
CA GLU A 31 2.43 6.54 6.29
C GLU A 31 1.82 5.23 6.79
N CYS A 32 2.66 4.37 7.35
CA CYS A 32 2.23 3.08 7.89
C CYS A 32 1.87 3.19 9.38
N VAL A 33 0.61 2.92 9.72
CA VAL A 33 0.15 2.90 11.11
C VAL A 33 0.59 1.64 11.86
N THR A 34 0.52 1.65 13.19
CA THR A 34 0.86 0.49 14.02
C THR A 34 0.05 -0.75 13.61
N ASN A 35 0.74 -1.88 13.45
CA ASN A 35 0.12 -3.18 13.17
C ASN A 35 -0.69 -3.26 11.86
N TRP A 36 -0.39 -2.42 10.86
CA TRP A 36 -1.07 -2.45 9.56
C TRP A 36 -0.82 -3.72 8.74
N LEU A 37 0.38 -4.31 8.86
CA LEU A 37 0.84 -5.42 7.99
C LEU A 37 0.42 -6.82 8.47
N PRO A 38 0.55 -7.20 9.76
CA PRO A 38 0.23 -8.57 10.20
C PRO A 38 -1.19 -9.07 9.87
N PRO A 39 -2.26 -8.25 9.96
CA PRO A 39 -3.60 -8.66 9.54
C PRO A 39 -3.68 -9.03 8.06
N LEU A 40 -2.96 -8.30 7.19
CA LEU A 40 -2.92 -8.55 5.76
C LEU A 40 -2.17 -9.85 5.45
N LEU A 41 -1.00 -10.04 6.07
CA LEU A 41 -0.19 -11.24 5.90
C LEU A 41 -0.93 -12.48 6.39
N THR A 42 -1.70 -12.38 7.47
CA THR A 42 -2.53 -13.48 7.98
C THR A 42 -3.51 -13.98 6.93
N ARG A 43 -4.16 -13.07 6.17
CA ARG A 43 -5.07 -13.45 5.08
C ARG A 43 -4.35 -14.17 3.93
N ILE A 44 -3.16 -13.70 3.57
CA ILE A 44 -2.34 -14.31 2.51
C ILE A 44 -1.80 -15.68 2.96
N ALA A 45 -1.41 -15.81 4.22
CA ALA A 45 -0.92 -17.06 4.80
C ALA A 45 -1.99 -18.17 4.78
N LEU A 46 -3.27 -17.81 5.01
CA LEU A 46 -4.39 -18.75 4.92
C LEU A 46 -4.66 -19.21 3.48
N ASN A 47 -4.46 -18.34 2.49
CA ASN A 47 -4.62 -18.68 1.07
C ASN A 47 -3.71 -17.83 0.19
N ARG A 48 -2.68 -18.47 -0.40
CA ARG A 48 -1.67 -17.85 -1.27
C ARG A 48 -2.21 -17.25 -2.57
N LYS A 49 -3.47 -17.51 -2.94
CA LYS A 49 -4.15 -16.88 -4.09
C LYS A 49 -4.88 -15.59 -3.72
N THR A 50 -4.82 -15.17 -2.45
CA THR A 50 -5.48 -13.97 -1.95
C THR A 50 -4.59 -12.75 -2.15
N LEU A 51 -5.17 -11.67 -2.69
CA LEU A 51 -4.58 -10.33 -2.63
C LEU A 51 -5.28 -9.57 -1.49
N ALA A 52 -4.51 -9.06 -0.55
CA ALA A 52 -5.02 -8.27 0.57
C ALA A 52 -4.70 -6.78 0.34
N VAL A 53 -5.67 -5.91 0.60
CA VAL A 53 -5.52 -4.45 0.48
C VAL A 53 -5.90 -3.83 1.82
N PRO A 54 -5.06 -2.95 2.41
CA PRO A 54 -5.44 -2.20 3.59
C PRO A 54 -6.51 -1.16 3.27
N ILE A 55 -7.17 -0.68 4.30
CA ILE A 55 -7.92 0.57 4.18
C ILE A 55 -6.91 1.71 4.16
N VAL A 56 -7.12 2.64 3.22
CA VAL A 56 -6.23 3.78 3.02
C VAL A 56 -6.94 5.01 3.57
N ASP A 57 -6.38 5.56 4.64
CA ASP A 57 -6.83 6.82 5.24
C ASP A 57 -6.26 8.00 4.45
N GLY A 58 -6.98 9.12 4.45
CA GLY A 58 -6.54 10.33 3.76
C GLY A 58 -5.59 11.14 4.63
N ILE A 59 -4.46 11.59 4.06
CA ILE A 59 -3.56 12.53 4.74
C ILE A 59 -3.65 13.86 4.00
N GLU A 60 -3.97 14.94 4.73
CA GLU A 60 -4.05 16.27 4.15
C GLU A 60 -2.63 16.81 3.85
N TRP A 61 -2.41 17.29 2.63
CA TRP A 61 -1.06 17.55 2.11
C TRP A 61 -0.36 18.75 2.78
N ASN A 62 -1.11 19.70 3.34
CA ASN A 62 -0.57 20.94 3.89
C ASN A 62 -0.37 20.88 5.41
N THR A 63 -1.17 20.08 6.11
CA THR A 63 -1.22 19.96 7.58
C THR A 63 -0.76 18.59 8.08
N LEU A 64 -0.66 17.61 7.19
CA LEU A 64 -0.36 16.20 7.49
C LEU A 64 -1.33 15.57 8.48
N GLN A 65 -2.55 16.11 8.58
CA GLN A 65 -3.58 15.55 9.44
C GLN A 65 -4.16 14.27 8.83
N HIS A 66 -4.29 13.25 9.68
CA HIS A 66 -4.84 11.94 9.33
C HIS A 66 -6.37 11.99 9.41
N ASN A 67 -7.02 11.75 8.28
CA ASN A 67 -8.47 11.65 8.15
C ASN A 67 -8.86 10.19 7.98
N SER A 68 -9.39 9.59 9.05
CA SER A 68 -9.80 8.19 9.01
C SER A 68 -10.95 7.96 8.04
N ALA A 69 -10.82 6.97 7.17
CA ALA A 69 -11.87 6.52 6.26
C ALA A 69 -13.15 6.03 6.98
N TYR A 70 -13.06 5.76 8.29
CA TYR A 70 -14.19 5.37 9.13
C TYR A 70 -14.96 6.55 9.74
N PHE A 71 -14.35 7.74 9.85
CA PHE A 71 -14.96 8.91 10.46
C PHE A 71 -15.48 9.88 9.40
N GLY A 72 -16.77 9.77 9.09
CA GLY A 72 -17.59 10.82 8.51
C GLY A 72 -17.51 10.97 6.99
N GLY A 73 -18.50 10.40 6.28
CA GLY A 73 -19.12 10.90 5.02
C GLY A 73 -18.27 11.11 3.76
N THR A 74 -16.98 11.37 3.87
CA THR A 74 -16.10 11.79 2.80
C THR A 74 -15.39 10.55 2.26
N ARG A 75 -15.85 10.07 1.12
CA ARG A 75 -15.16 8.99 0.39
C ARG A 75 -13.95 9.58 -0.30
N TYR A 76 -12.78 9.45 0.31
CA TYR A 76 -11.51 9.67 -0.38
C TYR A 76 -11.39 8.59 -1.46
N ARG A 77 -11.69 8.96 -2.71
CA ARG A 77 -11.28 8.18 -3.87
C ARG A 77 -9.87 8.67 -4.18
N GLY A 78 -8.91 7.75 -4.05
CA GLY A 78 -7.48 8.01 -4.18
C GLY A 78 -7.09 8.79 -5.42
#